data_AF-A0A352S3R0-F1
#
_entry.id   AF-A0A352S3R0-F1
#
_cell.length_a   1.000
_cell.length_b   1.000
_cell.length_c   1.000
_cell.angle_alpha   90.00
_cell.angle_beta   90.00
_cell.angle_gamma   90.00
#
_symmetry.space_group_name_H-M   'P 1'
#
loop_
_entity.id
_entity.type
_entity.pdbx_description
1 polymer ?
#
loop_
_entity_poly.entity_id
_entity_poly.type
_entity_poly.pdbx_seq_one_letter_code
_entity_poly.pdbx_strand_id
1 'polypeptide(L)' 'MKFCSNCGHAVVLRVPEGDNRPRSVCDSCGTIHYVNPRNVVGTIPVWEDKILICKRAIEPRYGFWTL' A
#
# COMPACT_ATOMS: atom_id res chain seq x y z
N MET A 1 1.62 -1.11 -11.06
CA MET A 1 1.14 0.05 -11.85
C MET A 1 1.18 -0.35 -13.32
N LYS A 2 0.14 -0.09 -14.11
CA LYS A 2 0.12 -0.44 -15.56
C LYS A 2 0.54 0.73 -16.46
N PHE A 3 0.25 1.96 -16.04
CA PHE A 3 0.53 3.18 -16.79
C PHE A 3 1.19 4.24 -15.89
N CYS A 4 2.03 5.07 -16.48
CA CYS A 4 2.76 6.15 -15.82
C CYS A 4 1.79 7.23 -15.35
N SER A 5 1.83 7.57 -14.07
CA SER A 5 0.99 8.64 -13.53
C SER A 5 1.40 10.05 -13.98
N ASN A 6 2.56 10.20 -14.61
CA ASN A 6 3.08 11.48 -15.09
C ASN A 6 2.71 11.76 -16.56
N CYS A 7 2.75 10.75 -17.43
CA CYS A 7 2.52 10.94 -18.88
C CYS A 7 1.53 9.95 -19.54
N GLY A 8 0.90 9.05 -18.77
CA GLY A 8 -0.12 8.12 -19.26
C GLY A 8 0.38 6.93 -20.09
N HIS A 9 1.66 6.88 -20.49
CA HIS A 9 2.23 5.76 -21.24
C HIS A 9 2.38 4.51 -20.37
N ALA A 10 2.42 3.33 -20.99
CA ALA A 10 2.69 2.08 -20.27
C ALA A 10 4.05 2.13 -19.55
N VAL A 11 4.11 1.50 -18.38
CA VAL A 11 5.37 1.31 -17.63
C VAL A 11 5.88 -0.11 -17.79
N VAL A 12 7.19 -0.28 -17.69
CA VAL A 12 7.86 -1.58 -17.68
C VAL A 12 8.44 -1.88 -16.30
N LEU A 13 8.41 -3.15 -15.89
CA LEU A 13 9.02 -3.57 -14.63
C LEU A 13 10.48 -3.98 -14.92
N ARG A 14 11.46 -3.22 -14.42
CA ARG A 14 12.89 -3.54 -14.54
C ARG A 14 13.66 -3.12 -13.30
N VAL A 15 14.86 -3.65 -13.10
CA VAL A 15 15.81 -3.15 -12.10
C VAL A 15 16.57 -1.98 -12.74
N PRO A 16 16.43 -0.73 -12.26
CA PRO A 16 17.24 0.39 -12.75
C PRO A 16 18.72 0.19 -12.43
N GLU A 17 19.60 0.82 -13.23
CA GLU A 17 21.03 0.83 -12.95
C GLU A 17 21.32 1.41 -11.56
N GLY A 18 22.17 0.73 -10.78
CA GLY A 18 22.47 1.11 -9.40
C GLY A 18 21.42 0.72 -8.34
N ASP A 19 20.29 0.13 -8.74
CA ASP A 19 19.28 -0.42 -7.82
C ASP A 19 19.40 -1.96 -7.74
N ASN A 20 18.72 -2.58 -6.77
CA ASN A 20 18.66 -4.03 -6.59
C ASN A 20 17.23 -4.58 -6.59
N ARG A 21 16.23 -3.75 -6.86
CA ARG A 21 14.81 -4.15 -6.89
C ARG A 21 14.12 -3.73 -8.19
N PRO A 22 13.19 -4.54 -8.70
CA PRO A 22 12.36 -4.15 -9.83
C PRO A 22 11.48 -2.95 -9.49
N ARG A 23 11.48 -1.93 -10.35
CA ARG A 23 10.67 -0.71 -10.27
C ARG A 23 9.80 -0.60 -11.52
N SER A 24 8.65 0.06 -11.40
CA SER A 24 7.86 0.45 -12.57
C SER A 24 8.52 1.70 -13.18
N VAL A 25 9.14 1.54 -14.35
CA VAL A 25 9.87 2.62 -15.05
C VAL A 25 9.10 2.99 -16.32
N CYS A 26 8.99 4.29 -16.60
CA CYS A 26 8.41 4.79 -17.83
C CYS A 26 9.51 5.12 -18.86
N ASP A 27 9.53 4.44 -20.00
CA ASP A 27 10.51 4.72 -21.07
C ASP A 27 10.20 5.98 -21.87
N SER A 28 8.95 6.47 -21.83
CA SER A 28 8.55 7.68 -22.56
C SER A 28 9.06 8.96 -21.89
N CYS A 29 9.06 9.03 -20.55
CA CYS A 29 9.44 10.24 -19.82
C CYS A 29 10.54 10.02 -18.77
N GLY A 30 11.07 8.80 -18.64
CA GLY A 30 12.15 8.46 -17.71
C GLY A 30 11.75 8.36 -16.23
N THR A 31 10.48 8.60 -15.88
CA THR A 31 10.03 8.55 -14.47
C THR A 31 10.11 7.12 -13.90
N ILE A 32 10.69 7.00 -12.70
CA ILE A 32 10.71 5.77 -11.91
C ILE A 32 9.66 5.86 -10.80
N HIS A 33 8.72 4.93 -10.74
CA HIS A 33 7.65 4.91 -9.75
C HIS A 33 8.00 3.99 -8.58
N TYR A 34 8.38 4.60 -7.45
CA TYR A 34 8.60 3.89 -6.19
C TYR A 34 7.28 3.56 -5.49
N VAL A 35 7.19 2.35 -4.95
CA VAL A 35 6.07 1.92 -4.12
C VAL A 35 6.47 2.09 -2.66
N ASN A 36 5.88 3.10 -2.01
CA ASN A 36 6.08 3.33 -0.59
C ASN A 36 5.10 2.46 0.23
N PRO A 37 5.52 1.97 1.41
CA PRO A 37 4.61 1.33 2.35
C PRO A 37 3.44 2.24 2.71
N ARG A 38 2.29 1.63 3.01
CA ARG A 38 1.13 2.33 3.57
C ARG A 38 1.08 2.03 5.06
N ASN A 39 1.17 3.06 5.88
CA ASN A 39 1.05 2.90 7.33
C ASN A 39 -0.41 2.69 7.70
N VAL A 40 -0.68 1.64 8.49
CA VAL A 40 -1.95 1.42 9.17
C VAL A 40 -1.66 1.55 10.65
N VAL A 41 -2.34 2.48 11.32
CA VAL A 41 -2.15 2.75 12.75
C VAL A 41 -3.38 2.29 13.51
N GLY A 42 -3.17 1.62 14.64
CA GLY A 42 -4.22 1.17 15.54
C GLY A 42 -4.03 1.74 16.94
N THR A 43 -5.05 1.57 17.78
CA THR A 43 -5.01 1.93 19.19
C THR A 43 -5.67 0.80 20.00
N ILE A 44 -5.35 0.73 21.30
CA ILE A 44 -6.08 -0.11 22.26
C ILE A 44 -6.80 0.85 23.21
N PRO A 45 -8.07 1.20 22.93
CA PRO A 45 -8.82 2.07 23.82
C PRO A 45 -9.21 1.29 25.09
N VAL A 46 -8.85 1.84 26.25
CA VAL A 46 -9.12 1.24 27.57
C VAL A 46 -10.14 2.09 28.32
N TRP A 47 -11.11 1.44 28.94
CA TRP A 47 -12.04 2.05 29.91
C TRP A 47 -12.15 1.13 31.12
N GLU A 48 -11.68 1.60 32.29
CA GLU A 48 -11.53 0.75 33.49
C GLU A 48 -10.77 -0.54 33.14
N ASP A 49 -11.30 -1.71 33.50
CA ASP A 49 -10.72 -3.03 33.21
C ASP A 49 -11.20 -3.61 31.86
N LYS A 50 -11.65 -2.77 30.92
CA LYS A 50 -12.21 -3.19 29.62
C LYS A 50 -11.48 -2.56 28.44
N ILE A 51 -11.54 -3.24 27.28
CA ILE A 51 -11.05 -2.73 25.99
C ILE A 51 -12.19 -2.58 25.00
N LEU A 52 -12.12 -1.55 24.15
CA LEU A 52 -13.05 -1.38 23.02
C LEU A 52 -12.54 -2.17 21.80
N ILE A 53 -13.44 -2.93 21.19
CA ILE A 53 -13.19 -3.70 19.97
C ILE A 53 -14.33 -3.49 18.98
N CYS A 54 -14.02 -3.53 17.68
CA CYS A 54 -14.97 -3.38 16.59
C CYS A 54 -15.30 -4.73 15.95
N LYS A 55 -16.57 -5.00 15.66
CA LYS A 55 -16.98 -6.15 14.85
C LYS A 55 -16.97 -5.77 13.37
N ARG A 56 -16.17 -6.45 12.56
CA ARG A 56 -15.97 -6.12 11.14
C ARG A 56 -17.25 -6.33 10.34
N ALA A 57 -17.66 -5.32 9.57
CA ALA A 57 -18.83 -5.36 8.69
C ALA A 57 -18.48 -5.53 7.19
N ILE A 58 -17.20 -5.75 6.87
CA ILE A 58 -16.71 -5.96 5.50
C ILE A 58 -15.65 -7.07 5.47
N GLU A 59 -15.55 -7.78 4.34
CA GLU A 59 -14.46 -8.72 4.08
C GLU A 59 -13.11 -7.98 3.90
N PRO A 60 -11.97 -8.62 4.18
CA PRO A 60 -11.82 -9.98 4.71
C PRO A 60 -12.25 -10.11 6.18
N ARG A 61 -12.58 -11.31 6.66
CA ARG A 61 -12.91 -11.62 8.07
C ARG A 61 -14.18 -10.90 8.56
N TYR A 62 -15.25 -10.92 7.77
CA TYR A 62 -16.55 -10.38 8.20
C TYR A 62 -17.01 -11.03 9.52
N GLY A 63 -17.53 -10.23 10.45
CA GLY A 63 -18.07 -10.69 11.72
C GLY A 63 -17.03 -10.99 12.81
N PHE A 64 -15.72 -10.93 12.51
CA PHE A 64 -14.65 -11.07 13.50
C PHE A 64 -14.43 -9.75 14.25
N TRP A 65 -13.90 -9.83 15.46
CA TRP A 65 -13.53 -8.66 16.26
C TRP A 65 -12.10 -8.20 15.94
N THR A 66 -11.87 -6.89 15.95
CA THR A 66 -10.57 -6.25 15.74
C THR A 66 -10.44 -4.98 16.58
N LEU A 67 -9.24 -4.38 16.58
CA LEU A 67 -8.97 -3.08 17.20
C LEU A 67 -9.31 -1.95 16.22
#